data_AF-A0A7S4V0S2-F1
#
_entry.id   AF-A0A7S4V0S2-F1
#
_cell.length_a   1.000
_cell.length_b   1.000
_cell.length_c   1.000
_cell.angle_alpha   90.00
_cell.angle_beta   90.00
_cell.angle_gamma   90.00
#
_symmetry.space_group_name_H-M   'P 1'
#
loop_
_entity.id
_entity.type
_entity.pdbx_description
1 polymer ?
#
loop_
_entity_poly.entity_id
_entity_poly.type
_entity_poly.pdbx_seq_one_letter_code
_entity_poly.pdbx_strand_id
1 'polypeptide(L)'
;MQVPQSLFKAEGYDHREALFGVPPYGGSIAQNVYFADADLCDANVDNRRGYPIRPKDSHGNMEPWPSPYILLVDRGGCSFVNKVRNAQRAGAAGVIIADNVCLCSDSDCVSANAGKELTCQTAEPIMADDGSGADISIPSFLMFKSDADLVKAELLANHMVQIEMQWALPRPDDRVEYDLWSVPSDVMSREFLKSFKPYAVALGEHAYFTPNQYIYDGIRSHCQGSDGMNMCYNLCTNNGRYCATDPDNDLDKGISGADVVKESLRRICIWKHYGESDGIGREWWDYVAEFQHRCDSPDYFVHDDCIKDVYKHSKVDGAVIDRCMRDSGGLETDATNSFLELALGSQTQRGVVVLPTAFVNNVALRGTLSPSAVFGAICSGFLDGTEPQICKQCQKCGNQDECIKTSHCSGASSSDSVSKHTFVFSLFMITAAFSLAAFYHWKKTREDMRDQVRGILAEYMPLEDQGDGEMTQGSPMDFARQGGSAGLIS
;
A
#
# COMPACT_ATOMS: atom_id res chain seq x y z
N MET A 1 10.85 -2.50 28.19
CA MET A 1 9.89 -3.34 27.44
C MET A 1 10.62 -4.66 27.20
N GLN A 2 10.33 -5.70 27.97
CA GLN A 2 10.93 -7.02 27.73
C GLN A 2 10.15 -7.65 26.59
N VAL A 3 10.65 -7.53 25.37
CA VAL A 3 10.18 -8.37 24.27
C VAL A 3 10.60 -9.80 24.64
N PRO A 4 9.69 -10.78 24.69
CA PRO A 4 10.07 -12.16 24.98
C PRO A 4 11.10 -12.61 23.93
N GLN A 5 12.39 -12.71 24.30
CA GLN A 5 13.42 -13.21 23.40
C GLN A 5 13.13 -14.64 22.92
N SER A 6 12.32 -15.38 23.69
CA SER A 6 11.83 -16.72 23.34
C SER A 6 10.99 -16.76 22.07
N LEU A 7 10.30 -15.67 21.71
CA LEU A 7 9.47 -15.56 20.51
C LEU A 7 10.19 -14.86 19.34
N PHE A 8 11.47 -14.50 19.49
CA PHE A 8 12.19 -13.87 18.39
C PHE A 8 12.70 -14.91 17.39
N LYS A 9 12.30 -14.78 16.12
CA LYS A 9 12.83 -15.56 14.99
C LYS A 9 13.44 -14.61 13.97
N ALA A 10 14.76 -14.72 13.73
CA ALA A 10 15.47 -13.82 12.83
C ALA A 10 14.97 -13.88 11.38
N GLU A 11 14.61 -15.07 10.91
CA GLU A 11 14.06 -15.31 9.56
C GLU A 11 12.54 -15.07 9.47
N GLY A 12 11.93 -14.61 10.57
CA GLY A 12 10.48 -14.49 10.68
C GLY A 12 9.77 -15.81 10.98
N TYR A 13 8.45 -15.73 11.02
CA TYR A 13 7.55 -16.86 11.23
C TYR A 13 7.05 -17.37 9.88
N ASP A 14 6.81 -18.67 9.74
CA ASP A 14 6.12 -19.17 8.56
C ASP A 14 4.63 -18.78 8.62
N HIS A 15 4.11 -18.27 7.51
CA HIS A 15 2.80 -17.65 7.46
C HIS A 15 2.18 -17.70 6.05
N ARG A 16 0.87 -17.46 5.98
CA ARG A 16 0.15 -17.29 4.72
C ARG A 16 -0.49 -15.91 4.65
N GLU A 17 -0.20 -15.19 3.57
CA GLU A 17 -0.77 -13.89 3.28
C GLU A 17 -2.24 -13.98 2.85
N ALA A 18 -3.03 -12.98 3.20
CA ALA A 18 -4.34 -12.79 2.62
C ALA A 18 -4.28 -12.54 1.11
N LEU A 19 -5.14 -13.22 0.36
CA LEU A 19 -5.33 -13.01 -1.08
C LEU A 19 -6.48 -12.02 -1.37
N PHE A 20 -6.84 -11.19 -0.39
CA PHE A 20 -7.91 -10.21 -0.45
C PHE A 20 -7.46 -8.88 0.17
N GLY A 21 -8.23 -7.83 -0.09
CA GLY A 21 -7.93 -6.47 0.37
C GLY A 21 -6.79 -5.82 -0.41
N VAL A 22 -6.25 -4.73 0.13
CA VAL A 22 -5.17 -3.95 -0.46
C VAL A 22 -3.94 -3.98 0.46
N PRO A 23 -2.93 -4.83 0.17
CA PRO A 23 -1.74 -4.91 0.99
C PRO A 23 -0.94 -3.59 0.93
N PRO A 24 -0.41 -3.10 2.07
CA PRO A 24 0.44 -1.92 2.10
C PRO A 24 1.88 -2.30 1.71
N TYR A 25 2.14 -2.48 0.41
CA TYR A 25 3.48 -2.77 -0.10
C TYR A 25 4.50 -1.68 0.27
N GLY A 26 5.73 -2.09 0.59
CA GLY A 26 6.85 -1.18 0.89
C GLY A 26 6.92 -0.68 2.33
N GLY A 27 6.38 -1.43 3.28
CA GLY A 27 6.40 -1.03 4.68
C GLY A 27 6.37 -2.20 5.65
N SER A 28 6.42 -1.84 6.93
CA SER A 28 6.13 -2.73 8.02
C SER A 28 5.24 -2.06 9.06
N ILE A 29 4.50 -2.87 9.79
CA ILE A 29 3.81 -2.43 11.02
C ILE A 29 4.34 -3.25 12.17
N ALA A 30 4.77 -2.57 13.24
CA ALA A 30 5.19 -3.21 14.48
C ALA A 30 4.29 -2.72 15.61
N GLN A 31 3.40 -3.58 16.11
CA GLN A 31 2.41 -3.19 17.13
C GLN A 31 2.24 -4.26 18.20
N ASN A 32 1.71 -3.83 19.33
CA ASN A 32 1.30 -4.75 20.38
C ASN A 32 0.14 -5.63 19.90
N VAL A 33 0.18 -6.89 20.28
CA VAL A 33 -0.82 -7.89 19.92
C VAL A 33 -1.83 -8.02 21.04
N TYR A 34 -3.11 -8.01 20.69
CA TYR A 34 -4.19 -8.42 21.59
C TYR A 34 -4.87 -9.66 21.02
N PHE A 35 -5.04 -10.68 21.85
CA PHE A 35 -5.82 -11.86 21.51
C PHE A 35 -7.29 -11.63 21.82
N ALA A 36 -8.15 -11.72 20.81
CA ALA A 36 -9.58 -11.44 20.96
C ALA A 36 -10.32 -12.49 21.80
N ASP A 37 -9.75 -13.69 21.95
CA ASP A 37 -10.40 -14.86 22.56
C ASP A 37 -11.76 -15.17 21.91
N ALA A 38 -11.76 -15.12 20.57
CA ALA A 38 -12.94 -15.21 19.74
C ALA A 38 -12.65 -15.44 18.26
N ASP A 39 -13.67 -15.95 17.56
CA ASP A 39 -13.64 -16.13 16.11
C ASP A 39 -13.88 -14.84 15.30
N LEU A 40 -14.44 -13.78 15.89
CA LEU A 40 -14.77 -12.52 15.19
C LEU A 40 -15.71 -12.69 13.98
N CYS A 41 -16.62 -13.65 14.07
CA CYS A 41 -17.65 -13.84 13.05
C CYS A 41 -18.85 -12.90 13.19
N ASP A 42 -19.09 -12.36 14.40
CA ASP A 42 -20.08 -11.30 14.64
C ASP A 42 -19.50 -9.92 14.30
N ALA A 43 -20.31 -9.08 13.65
CA ALA A 43 -19.96 -7.70 13.31
C ALA A 43 -19.81 -6.80 14.54
N ASN A 44 -20.50 -7.12 15.65
CA ASN A 44 -20.39 -6.39 16.90
C ASN A 44 -19.22 -6.92 17.73
N VAL A 45 -18.01 -6.48 17.38
CA VAL A 45 -16.79 -6.87 18.09
C VAL A 45 -16.74 -6.22 19.47
N ASP A 46 -16.78 -7.03 20.52
CA ASP A 46 -16.43 -6.60 21.87
C ASP A 46 -14.91 -6.36 21.96
N ASN A 47 -14.52 -5.09 21.97
CA ASN A 47 -13.12 -4.66 22.08
C ASN A 47 -12.62 -4.55 23.52
N ARG A 48 -13.45 -4.89 24.51
CA ARG A 48 -13.14 -4.83 25.94
C ARG A 48 -12.83 -6.20 26.52
N ARG A 49 -12.79 -7.26 25.73
CA ARG A 49 -12.41 -8.61 26.17
C ARG A 49 -11.03 -9.03 25.71
N GLY A 50 -10.71 -10.31 25.92
CA GLY A 50 -9.47 -10.92 25.46
C GLY A 50 -8.26 -10.52 26.28
N TYR A 51 -7.08 -10.76 25.72
CA TYR A 51 -5.81 -10.70 26.40
C TYR A 51 -4.78 -9.83 25.67
N PRO A 52 -3.77 -9.27 26.34
CA PRO A 52 -3.58 -9.28 27.79
C PRO A 52 -4.68 -8.49 28.52
N ILE A 53 -4.95 -8.84 29.79
CA ILE A 53 -5.91 -8.14 30.63
C ILE A 53 -5.48 -6.68 30.78
N ARG A 54 -6.43 -5.77 30.57
CA ARG A 54 -6.24 -4.32 30.69
C ARG A 54 -6.89 -3.79 31.96
N PRO A 55 -6.53 -2.57 32.41
CA PRO A 55 -7.22 -1.92 33.52
C PRO A 55 -8.73 -1.86 33.29
N LYS A 56 -9.49 -1.76 34.38
CA LYS A 56 -10.93 -1.55 34.32
C LYS A 56 -11.27 -0.06 34.40
N ASP A 57 -12.26 0.34 33.62
CA ASP A 57 -12.85 1.68 33.65
C ASP A 57 -13.67 1.91 34.92
N SER A 58 -14.21 3.12 35.07
CA SER A 58 -15.05 3.52 36.20
C SER A 58 -16.35 2.71 36.34
N HIS A 59 -16.75 1.96 35.31
CA HIS A 59 -17.94 1.09 35.31
C HIS A 59 -17.58 -0.38 35.56
N GLY A 60 -16.30 -0.69 35.85
CA GLY A 60 -15.82 -2.04 36.14
C GLY A 60 -15.63 -2.91 34.90
N ASN A 61 -15.76 -2.34 33.70
CA ASN A 61 -15.49 -3.01 32.43
C ASN A 61 -14.02 -2.83 32.07
N MET A 62 -13.42 -3.82 31.42
CA MET A 62 -12.05 -3.67 30.94
C MET A 62 -11.96 -2.58 29.86
N GLU A 63 -10.88 -1.81 29.87
CA GLU A 63 -10.61 -0.79 28.87
C GLU A 63 -10.52 -1.43 27.46
N PRO A 64 -10.92 -0.70 26.40
CA PRO A 64 -10.82 -1.22 25.04
C PRO A 64 -9.37 -1.43 24.62
N TRP A 65 -9.15 -2.18 23.55
CA TRP A 65 -7.80 -2.31 22.97
C TRP A 65 -7.24 -0.93 22.58
N PRO A 66 -6.06 -0.54 23.08
CA PRO A 66 -5.46 0.76 22.78
C PRO A 66 -4.91 0.78 21.36
N SER A 67 -5.43 1.67 20.51
CA SER A 67 -4.92 1.89 19.16
C SER A 67 -3.56 2.59 19.15
N PRO A 68 -2.66 2.29 18.19
CA PRO A 68 -2.76 1.20 17.20
C PRO A 68 -2.42 -0.18 17.78
N TYR A 69 -3.06 -1.23 17.26
CA TYR A 69 -2.84 -2.62 17.70
C TYR A 69 -2.97 -3.63 16.57
N ILE A 70 -2.34 -4.80 16.72
CA ILE A 70 -2.58 -6.00 15.91
C ILE A 70 -3.52 -6.92 16.69
N LEU A 71 -4.52 -7.48 16.00
CA LEU A 71 -5.49 -8.38 16.61
C LEU A 71 -5.18 -9.84 16.24
N LEU A 72 -4.99 -10.70 17.23
CA LEU A 72 -4.87 -12.14 17.07
C LEU A 72 -6.25 -12.78 17.25
N VAL A 73 -6.65 -13.61 16.29
CA VAL A 73 -8.02 -14.18 16.18
C VAL A 73 -7.96 -15.66 15.84
N ASP A 74 -8.90 -16.46 16.31
CA ASP A 74 -8.91 -17.89 16.01
C ASP A 74 -9.48 -18.18 14.61
N ARG A 75 -8.88 -19.15 13.91
CA ARG A 75 -9.45 -19.74 12.68
C ARG A 75 -10.74 -20.52 13.00
N GLY A 76 -11.72 -20.46 12.08
CA GLY A 76 -12.98 -21.20 12.16
C GLY A 76 -14.23 -20.31 12.19
N GLY A 77 -15.43 -20.89 12.14
CA GLY A 77 -16.71 -20.18 12.29
C GLY A 77 -17.22 -19.41 11.05
N CYS A 78 -16.35 -18.70 10.33
CA CYS A 78 -16.70 -17.90 9.15
C CYS A 78 -15.48 -17.65 8.23
N SER A 79 -15.69 -16.99 7.09
CA SER A 79 -14.62 -16.64 6.13
C SER A 79 -13.55 -15.74 6.74
N PHE A 80 -12.32 -15.86 6.24
CA PHE A 80 -11.21 -14.99 6.65
C PHE A 80 -11.51 -13.51 6.38
N VAL A 81 -12.13 -13.22 5.24
CA VAL A 81 -12.59 -11.88 4.87
C VAL A 81 -13.50 -11.28 5.94
N ASN A 82 -14.52 -12.02 6.39
CA ASN A 82 -15.44 -11.51 7.41
C ASN A 82 -14.71 -11.18 8.73
N LYS A 83 -13.79 -12.05 9.17
CA LYS A 83 -12.99 -11.83 10.39
C LYS A 83 -12.17 -10.55 10.31
N VAL A 84 -11.43 -10.38 9.21
CA VAL A 84 -10.54 -9.25 9.01
C VAL A 84 -11.35 -7.96 8.85
N ARG A 85 -12.50 -8.00 8.17
CA ARG A 85 -13.43 -6.86 8.07
C ARG A 85 -13.96 -6.43 9.44
N ASN A 86 -14.35 -7.38 10.29
CA ASN A 86 -14.84 -7.07 11.64
C ASN A 86 -13.73 -6.49 12.53
N ALA A 87 -12.51 -7.03 12.44
CA ALA A 87 -11.34 -6.48 13.12
C ALA A 87 -11.00 -5.05 12.62
N GLN A 88 -11.07 -4.79 11.31
CA GLN A 88 -10.89 -3.46 10.74
C GLN A 88 -11.91 -2.46 11.27
N ARG A 89 -13.19 -2.86 11.32
CA ARG A 89 -14.26 -2.02 11.90
C ARG A 89 -14.05 -1.76 13.39
N ALA A 90 -13.40 -2.67 14.11
CA ALA A 90 -13.00 -2.49 15.50
C ALA A 90 -11.77 -1.60 15.69
N GLY A 91 -11.11 -1.16 14.61
CA GLY A 91 -9.96 -0.26 14.63
C GLY A 91 -8.60 -0.96 14.75
N ALA A 92 -8.51 -2.26 14.42
CA ALA A 92 -7.25 -2.96 14.34
C ALA A 92 -6.38 -2.38 13.21
N ALA A 93 -5.06 -2.32 13.42
CA ALA A 93 -4.09 -1.92 12.40
C ALA A 93 -3.62 -3.10 11.53
N GLY A 94 -3.84 -4.33 11.99
CA GLY A 94 -3.52 -5.56 11.28
C GLY A 94 -4.09 -6.77 12.02
N VAL A 95 -4.17 -7.92 11.34
CA VAL A 95 -4.75 -9.15 11.90
C VAL A 95 -3.80 -10.34 11.72
N ILE A 96 -3.63 -11.13 12.78
CA ILE A 96 -3.05 -12.46 12.71
C ILE A 96 -4.17 -13.47 12.98
N ILE A 97 -4.40 -14.36 12.03
CA ILE A 97 -5.34 -15.47 12.18
C ILE A 97 -4.53 -16.67 12.64
N ALA A 98 -4.76 -17.09 13.87
CA ALA A 98 -4.13 -18.27 14.42
C ALA A 98 -4.78 -19.52 13.86
N ASP A 99 -3.99 -20.33 13.16
CA ASP A 99 -4.45 -21.64 12.72
C ASP A 99 -4.81 -22.51 13.92
N ASN A 100 -5.82 -23.35 13.73
CA ASN A 100 -6.34 -24.26 14.73
C ASN A 100 -6.13 -25.73 14.36
N VAL A 101 -5.58 -26.02 13.18
CA VAL A 101 -5.31 -27.39 12.72
C VAL A 101 -3.84 -27.57 12.33
N CYS A 102 -3.21 -28.66 12.79
CA CYS A 102 -1.84 -28.99 12.38
C CYS A 102 -1.78 -29.48 10.91
N LEU A 103 -0.71 -29.13 10.21
CA LEU A 103 -0.38 -29.77 8.93
C LEU A 103 0.10 -31.20 9.16
N CYS A 104 -0.31 -32.14 8.31
CA CYS A 104 0.15 -33.52 8.39
C CYS A 104 1.66 -33.67 8.15
N SER A 105 2.28 -32.71 7.47
CA SER A 105 3.74 -32.64 7.28
C SER A 105 4.50 -32.16 8.53
N ASP A 106 3.82 -31.51 9.47
CA ASP A 106 4.42 -31.03 10.72
C ASP A 106 4.23 -32.08 11.83
N SER A 107 5.18 -33.02 11.91
CA SER A 107 5.15 -34.10 12.90
C SER A 107 5.19 -33.60 14.35
N ASP A 108 5.82 -32.45 14.58
CA ASP A 108 6.00 -31.88 15.91
C ASP A 108 4.67 -31.29 16.40
N CYS A 109 3.96 -30.54 15.54
CA CYS A 109 2.61 -30.07 15.82
C CYS A 109 1.66 -31.24 16.08
N VAL A 110 1.67 -32.25 15.21
CA VAL A 110 0.77 -33.42 15.32
C VAL A 110 1.05 -34.20 16.61
N SER A 111 2.31 -34.45 16.95
CA SER A 111 2.67 -35.19 18.16
C SER A 111 2.36 -34.42 19.44
N ALA A 112 2.60 -33.10 19.47
CA ALA A 112 2.25 -32.25 20.61
C ALA A 112 0.73 -32.14 20.85
N ASN A 113 -0.08 -32.36 19.81
CA ASN A 113 -1.54 -32.30 19.87
C ASN A 113 -2.21 -33.69 19.80
N ALA A 114 -1.42 -34.77 19.87
CA ALA A 114 -1.93 -36.13 19.83
C ALA A 114 -2.98 -36.38 20.93
N GLY A 115 -4.20 -36.73 20.52
CA GLY A 115 -5.33 -37.00 21.42
C GLY A 115 -6.25 -35.80 21.71
N LYS A 116 -5.88 -34.57 21.29
CA LYS A 116 -6.80 -33.41 21.27
C LYS A 116 -7.42 -33.17 19.91
N GLU A 117 -6.71 -33.58 18.85
CA GLU A 117 -7.08 -33.34 17.47
C GLU A 117 -7.15 -34.67 16.71
N LEU A 118 -8.28 -34.94 16.06
CA LEU A 118 -8.57 -36.24 15.44
C LEU A 118 -7.97 -36.36 14.02
N THR A 119 -7.71 -35.22 13.36
CA THR A 119 -7.30 -35.17 11.94
C THR A 119 -6.39 -33.97 11.67
N CYS A 120 -5.23 -34.21 11.06
CA CYS A 120 -4.36 -33.17 10.52
C CYS A 120 -4.82 -32.75 9.10
N GLN A 121 -4.43 -31.55 8.66
CA GLN A 121 -4.72 -31.05 7.32
C GLN A 121 -3.57 -31.40 6.35
N THR A 122 -3.87 -31.96 5.18
CA THR A 122 -2.85 -32.40 4.20
C THR A 122 -2.34 -31.27 3.30
N ALA A 123 -3.05 -30.14 3.27
CA ALA A 123 -2.72 -28.97 2.47
C ALA A 123 -2.76 -27.73 3.34
N GLU A 124 -1.94 -26.75 3.01
CA GLU A 124 -1.88 -25.49 3.74
C GLU A 124 -3.18 -24.68 3.60
N PRO A 125 -3.59 -23.93 4.64
CA PRO A 125 -4.73 -23.04 4.53
C PRO A 125 -4.44 -21.89 3.55
N ILE A 126 -5.41 -21.62 2.68
CA ILE A 126 -5.36 -20.48 1.75
C ILE A 126 -6.33 -19.42 2.26
N MET A 127 -5.81 -18.21 2.49
CA MET A 127 -6.63 -17.05 2.86
C MET A 127 -7.27 -16.42 1.61
N ALA A 128 -8.14 -17.19 0.94
CA ALA A 128 -8.82 -16.78 -0.27
C ALA A 128 -9.88 -15.69 0.01
N ASP A 129 -10.10 -14.83 -0.99
CA ASP A 129 -11.25 -13.91 -0.99
C ASP A 129 -12.55 -14.72 -1.10
N ASP A 130 -13.56 -14.34 -0.33
CA ASP A 130 -14.91 -14.88 -0.44
C ASP A 130 -15.78 -14.12 -1.47
N GLY A 131 -15.16 -13.19 -2.20
CA GLY A 131 -15.77 -12.33 -3.22
C GLY A 131 -16.21 -10.98 -2.68
N SER A 132 -16.00 -10.70 -1.39
CA SER A 132 -16.38 -9.43 -0.77
C SER A 132 -15.20 -8.62 -0.25
N GLY A 133 -13.97 -9.14 -0.27
CA GLY A 133 -12.82 -8.60 0.47
C GLY A 133 -12.20 -7.31 -0.06
N ALA A 134 -12.78 -6.67 -1.08
CA ALA A 134 -12.25 -5.45 -1.69
C ALA A 134 -12.26 -4.22 -0.75
N ASP A 135 -13.09 -4.21 0.31
CA ASP A 135 -13.18 -3.13 1.30
C ASP A 135 -12.13 -3.24 2.43
N ILE A 136 -11.33 -4.31 2.44
CA ILE A 136 -10.30 -4.55 3.45
C ILE A 136 -9.03 -3.78 3.07
N SER A 137 -8.59 -2.90 3.97
CA SER A 137 -7.38 -2.10 3.85
C SER A 137 -6.32 -2.44 4.90
N ILE A 138 -6.67 -3.22 5.92
CA ILE A 138 -5.70 -3.67 6.92
C ILE A 138 -5.03 -4.98 6.47
N PRO A 139 -3.73 -5.12 6.71
CA PRO A 139 -3.04 -6.35 6.40
C PRO A 139 -3.48 -7.52 7.29
N SER A 140 -3.43 -8.73 6.73
CA SER A 140 -3.70 -9.94 7.49
C SER A 140 -2.87 -11.14 7.04
N PHE A 141 -2.45 -11.94 8.02
CA PHE A 141 -1.73 -13.19 7.82
C PHE A 141 -2.34 -14.32 8.65
N LEU A 142 -2.21 -15.54 8.16
CA LEU A 142 -2.43 -16.75 8.93
C LEU A 142 -1.08 -17.24 9.46
N MET A 143 -1.02 -17.47 10.76
CA MET A 143 0.14 -18.07 11.43
C MET A 143 -0.19 -19.53 11.74
N PHE A 144 0.70 -20.43 11.35
CA PHE A 144 0.50 -21.86 11.59
C PHE A 144 0.41 -22.19 13.08
N LYS A 145 -0.32 -23.26 13.39
CA LYS A 145 -0.72 -23.61 14.76
C LYS A 145 0.45 -23.74 15.73
N SER A 146 1.53 -24.39 15.30
CA SER A 146 2.73 -24.61 16.12
C SER A 146 3.33 -23.31 16.64
N ASP A 147 3.31 -22.25 15.83
CA ASP A 147 3.81 -20.94 16.21
C ASP A 147 2.75 -20.06 16.87
N ALA A 148 1.51 -20.11 16.38
CA ALA A 148 0.42 -19.31 16.93
C ALA A 148 0.10 -19.70 18.38
N ASP A 149 0.20 -20.97 18.73
CA ASP A 149 -0.02 -21.45 20.10
C ASP A 149 1.03 -20.89 21.08
N LEU A 150 2.28 -20.69 20.65
CA LEU A 150 3.34 -20.08 21.48
C LEU A 150 3.02 -18.61 21.76
N VAL A 151 2.60 -17.86 20.75
CA VAL A 151 2.17 -16.46 20.89
C VAL A 151 0.95 -16.36 21.80
N LYS A 152 -0.07 -17.22 21.59
CA LYS A 152 -1.27 -17.26 22.45
C LYS A 152 -0.92 -17.55 23.89
N ALA A 153 0.00 -18.48 24.16
CA ALA A 153 0.38 -18.84 25.53
C ALA A 153 0.92 -17.62 26.31
N GLU A 154 1.78 -16.81 25.69
CA GLU A 154 2.30 -15.58 26.31
C GLU A 154 1.20 -14.54 26.54
N LEU A 155 0.29 -14.35 25.57
CA LEU A 155 -0.82 -13.42 25.70
C LEU A 155 -1.79 -13.84 26.81
N LEU A 156 -2.15 -15.13 26.88
CA LEU A 156 -3.00 -15.70 27.95
C LEU A 156 -2.34 -15.61 29.33
N ALA A 157 -1.01 -15.67 29.40
CA ALA A 157 -0.24 -15.39 30.62
C ALA A 157 -0.20 -13.89 30.99
N ASN A 158 -0.86 -13.03 30.22
CA ASN A 158 -0.88 -11.57 30.34
C ASN A 158 0.48 -10.90 30.09
N HIS A 159 1.35 -11.55 29.32
CA HIS A 159 2.56 -10.91 28.82
C HIS A 159 2.26 -10.14 27.54
N MET A 160 2.86 -8.95 27.42
CA MET A 160 2.75 -8.15 26.20
C MET A 160 3.62 -8.78 25.11
N VAL A 161 3.02 -9.05 23.95
CA VAL A 161 3.72 -9.50 22.74
C VAL A 161 3.64 -8.38 21.70
N GLN A 162 4.76 -8.12 21.03
CA GLN A 162 4.83 -7.24 19.88
C GLN A 162 5.12 -8.09 18.65
N ILE A 163 4.37 -7.88 17.56
CA ILE A 163 4.64 -8.51 16.28
C ILE A 163 4.95 -7.43 15.26
N GLU A 164 5.95 -7.70 14.42
CA GLU A 164 6.22 -6.97 13.21
C GLU A 164 5.71 -7.75 12.00
N MET A 165 4.97 -7.06 11.13
CA MET A 165 4.44 -7.56 9.86
C MET A 165 5.09 -6.73 8.74
N GLN A 166 5.71 -7.37 7.75
CA GLN A 166 6.46 -6.69 6.68
C GLN A 166 5.93 -7.07 5.28
N TRP A 167 5.86 -6.11 4.37
CA TRP A 167 5.55 -6.29 2.93
C TRP A 167 6.67 -5.72 2.08
N ALA A 168 7.86 -6.29 2.25
CA ALA A 168 9.03 -5.84 1.51
C ALA A 168 8.93 -6.27 0.04
N LEU A 169 9.04 -5.31 -0.85
CA LEU A 169 9.34 -5.58 -2.25
C LEU A 169 10.87 -5.54 -2.43
N PRO A 170 11.45 -6.36 -3.30
CA PRO A 170 12.82 -6.18 -3.76
C PRO A 170 12.97 -4.80 -4.39
N ARG A 171 14.07 -4.11 -4.06
CA ARG A 171 14.38 -2.75 -4.54
C ARG A 171 15.78 -2.75 -5.17
N PRO A 172 15.96 -3.40 -6.33
CA PRO A 172 17.28 -3.66 -6.89
C PRO A 172 17.97 -2.36 -7.37
N ASP A 173 17.21 -1.45 -7.98
CA ASP A 173 17.72 -0.22 -8.58
C ASP A 173 16.65 0.90 -8.65
N ASP A 174 16.87 1.90 -9.50
CA ASP A 174 16.04 3.09 -9.68
C ASP A 174 14.95 2.95 -10.74
N ARG A 175 14.79 1.75 -11.33
CA ARG A 175 13.69 1.41 -12.23
C ARG A 175 12.89 0.25 -11.64
N VAL A 176 11.58 0.28 -11.84
CA VAL A 176 10.70 -0.78 -11.35
C VAL A 176 10.10 -1.55 -12.51
N GLU A 177 10.37 -2.85 -12.59
CA GLU A 177 9.69 -3.75 -13.51
C GLU A 177 8.37 -4.22 -12.91
N TYR A 178 7.30 -4.11 -13.70
CA TYR A 178 6.00 -4.63 -13.33
C TYR A 178 5.34 -5.38 -14.48
N ASP A 179 4.73 -6.51 -14.17
CA ASP A 179 4.14 -7.39 -15.16
C ASP A 179 2.66 -7.61 -14.86
N LEU A 180 1.86 -7.86 -15.89
CA LEU A 180 0.49 -8.35 -15.74
C LEU A 180 0.33 -9.64 -16.54
N TRP A 181 -0.02 -10.72 -15.86
CA TRP A 181 -0.47 -11.96 -16.47
C TRP A 181 -2.00 -11.98 -16.53
N SER A 182 -2.55 -12.05 -17.73
CA SER A 182 -4.00 -12.13 -17.96
C SER A 182 -4.32 -12.89 -19.25
N VAL A 183 -5.61 -13.08 -19.53
CA VAL A 183 -6.12 -13.52 -20.83
C VAL A 183 -7.07 -12.47 -21.40
N PRO A 184 -7.21 -12.36 -22.73
CA PRO A 184 -8.10 -11.36 -23.34
C PRO A 184 -9.55 -11.38 -22.89
N SER A 185 -10.07 -12.55 -22.53
CA SER A 185 -11.45 -12.79 -22.08
C SER A 185 -11.62 -12.69 -20.55
N ASP A 186 -10.55 -12.42 -19.79
CA ASP A 186 -10.63 -12.34 -18.34
C ASP A 186 -11.38 -11.08 -17.89
N VAL A 187 -12.54 -11.28 -17.28
CA VAL A 187 -13.38 -10.19 -16.79
C VAL A 187 -12.76 -9.43 -15.62
N MET A 188 -11.88 -10.06 -14.83
CA MET A 188 -11.32 -9.47 -13.61
C MET A 188 -10.29 -8.39 -13.94
N SER A 189 -9.49 -8.57 -14.99
CA SER A 189 -8.51 -7.58 -15.44
C SER A 189 -9.08 -6.44 -16.28
N ARG A 190 -10.36 -6.49 -16.71
CA ARG A 190 -10.95 -5.50 -17.62
C ARG A 190 -10.84 -4.06 -17.10
N GLU A 191 -11.30 -3.83 -15.87
CA GLU A 191 -11.32 -2.48 -15.31
C GLU A 191 -9.89 -1.95 -15.10
N PHE A 192 -8.96 -2.80 -14.65
CA PHE A 192 -7.56 -2.44 -14.54
C PHE A 192 -6.95 -2.04 -15.89
N LEU A 193 -7.14 -2.88 -16.92
CA LEU A 193 -6.61 -2.65 -18.27
C LEU A 193 -7.14 -1.34 -18.88
N LYS A 194 -8.38 -0.96 -18.57
CA LYS A 194 -9.00 0.27 -19.02
C LYS A 194 -8.49 1.52 -18.28
N SER A 195 -8.21 1.40 -16.99
CA SER A 195 -7.95 2.53 -16.10
C SER A 195 -6.47 2.79 -15.81
N PHE A 196 -5.56 1.84 -16.05
CA PHE A 196 -4.16 1.97 -15.65
C PHE A 196 -3.29 2.82 -16.58
N LYS A 197 -3.71 3.06 -17.84
CA LYS A 197 -2.90 3.83 -18.82
C LYS A 197 -2.36 5.16 -18.27
N PRO A 198 -3.14 6.03 -17.60
CA PRO A 198 -2.63 7.28 -17.06
C PRO A 198 -1.49 7.08 -16.05
N TYR A 199 -1.53 6.01 -15.26
CA TYR A 199 -0.49 5.65 -14.30
C TYR A 199 0.80 5.24 -15.01
N ALA A 200 0.71 4.33 -15.99
CA ALA A 200 1.86 3.91 -16.80
C ALA A 200 2.53 5.12 -17.49
N VAL A 201 1.73 6.02 -18.05
CA VAL A 201 2.21 7.26 -18.68
C VAL A 201 2.89 8.20 -17.69
N ALA A 202 2.34 8.32 -16.47
CA ALA A 202 2.88 9.23 -15.45
C ALA A 202 4.15 8.68 -14.78
N LEU A 203 4.29 7.36 -14.69
CA LEU A 203 5.53 6.70 -14.25
C LEU A 203 6.65 6.88 -15.30
N GLY A 204 6.31 6.85 -16.59
CA GLY A 204 7.25 7.09 -17.67
C GLY A 204 8.40 6.07 -17.66
N GLU A 205 9.61 6.52 -17.99
CA GLU A 205 10.81 5.67 -18.10
C GLU A 205 11.28 5.09 -16.75
N HIS A 206 10.71 5.55 -15.62
CA HIS A 206 11.03 5.04 -14.28
C HIS A 206 10.42 3.66 -14.00
N ALA A 207 9.43 3.23 -14.78
CA ALA A 207 8.84 1.90 -14.64
C ALA A 207 8.74 1.23 -16.00
N TYR A 208 8.96 -0.09 -16.03
CA TYR A 208 8.87 -0.88 -17.24
C TYR A 208 7.74 -1.90 -17.09
N PHE A 209 6.69 -1.75 -17.91
CA PHE A 209 5.58 -2.69 -17.98
C PHE A 209 5.89 -3.89 -18.87
N THR A 210 5.41 -5.08 -18.51
CA THR A 210 5.29 -6.20 -19.46
C THR A 210 3.90 -6.85 -19.40
N PRO A 211 3.08 -6.77 -20.48
CA PRO A 211 1.86 -7.55 -20.58
C PRO A 211 2.17 -8.97 -21.02
N ASN A 212 1.82 -9.94 -20.17
CA ASN A 212 1.98 -11.36 -20.45
C ASN A 212 0.61 -12.00 -20.70
N GLN A 213 0.50 -12.77 -21.78
CA GLN A 213 -0.70 -13.53 -22.09
C GLN A 213 -0.54 -14.95 -21.56
N TYR A 214 -1.49 -15.39 -20.74
CA TYR A 214 -1.50 -16.76 -20.24
C TYR A 214 -2.02 -17.71 -21.32
N ILE A 215 -1.31 -18.82 -21.53
CA ILE A 215 -1.65 -19.83 -22.54
C ILE A 215 -1.68 -21.19 -21.84
N TYR A 216 -2.66 -22.01 -22.17
CA TYR A 216 -2.70 -23.39 -21.69
C TYR A 216 -1.89 -24.28 -22.63
N ASP A 217 -0.98 -25.06 -22.04
CA ASP A 217 -0.20 -26.07 -22.75
C ASP A 217 -1.12 -27.23 -23.16
N GLY A 218 -1.51 -27.24 -24.43
CA GLY A 218 -2.38 -28.25 -24.99
C GLY A 218 -1.69 -29.61 -25.12
N ILE A 219 -0.36 -29.65 -25.30
CA ILE A 219 0.39 -30.91 -25.36
C ILE A 219 0.37 -31.59 -23.99
N ARG A 220 0.67 -30.85 -22.93
CA ARG A 220 0.60 -31.34 -21.55
C ARG A 220 -0.83 -31.71 -21.13
N SER A 221 -1.82 -31.05 -21.73
CA SER A 221 -3.24 -31.32 -21.49
C SER A 221 -3.82 -32.44 -22.39
N HIS A 222 -2.99 -33.11 -23.19
CA HIS A 222 -3.39 -34.16 -24.13
C HIS A 222 -4.41 -33.71 -25.19
N CYS A 223 -4.38 -32.42 -25.56
CA CYS A 223 -5.16 -31.85 -26.65
C CYS A 223 -4.64 -32.18 -28.04
N GLN A 224 -3.42 -32.71 -28.16
CA GLN A 224 -2.89 -33.22 -29.42
C GLN A 224 -2.85 -34.75 -29.36
N GLY A 225 -3.60 -35.39 -30.26
CA GLY A 225 -3.64 -36.84 -30.43
C GLY A 225 -2.31 -37.40 -30.93
N SER A 226 -2.15 -38.73 -30.83
CA SER A 226 -0.94 -39.42 -31.34
C SER A 226 -0.76 -39.28 -32.86
N ASP A 227 -1.82 -38.92 -33.57
CA ASP A 227 -1.88 -38.64 -35.00
C ASP A 227 -1.70 -37.14 -35.34
N GLY A 228 -1.46 -36.30 -34.33
CA GLY A 228 -1.34 -34.84 -34.48
C GLY A 228 -2.67 -34.11 -34.63
N MET A 229 -3.81 -34.79 -34.44
CA MET A 229 -5.13 -34.14 -34.50
C MET A 229 -5.45 -33.40 -33.20
N ASN A 230 -6.18 -32.29 -33.32
CA ASN A 230 -6.68 -31.56 -32.18
C ASN A 230 -7.87 -32.31 -31.53
N MET A 231 -7.69 -32.73 -30.29
CA MET A 231 -8.66 -33.44 -29.46
C MET A 231 -9.48 -32.50 -28.56
N CYS A 232 -9.10 -31.22 -28.48
CA CYS A 232 -9.74 -30.21 -27.64
C CYS A 232 -10.64 -29.27 -28.44
N TYR A 233 -11.23 -29.78 -29.54
CA TYR A 233 -12.23 -29.09 -30.35
C TYR A 233 -11.78 -27.67 -30.75
N ASN A 234 -12.56 -26.63 -30.45
CA ASN A 234 -12.27 -25.24 -30.78
C ASN A 234 -11.47 -24.48 -29.69
N LEU A 235 -10.94 -25.16 -28.67
CA LEU A 235 -10.22 -24.50 -27.58
C LEU A 235 -8.77 -24.12 -27.94
N CYS A 236 -8.23 -24.73 -29.01
CA CYS A 236 -6.81 -24.71 -29.29
C CYS A 236 -6.49 -24.31 -30.73
N THR A 237 -5.32 -23.69 -30.89
CA THR A 237 -4.67 -23.38 -32.17
C THR A 237 -3.48 -24.32 -32.42
N ASN A 238 -2.92 -24.27 -33.62
CA ASN A 238 -1.76 -25.06 -34.05
C ASN A 238 -1.93 -26.57 -33.78
N ASN A 239 -3.09 -27.12 -34.15
CA ASN A 239 -3.47 -28.52 -33.95
C ASN A 239 -3.36 -29.02 -32.49
N GLY A 240 -3.88 -28.24 -31.54
CA GLY A 240 -3.99 -28.66 -30.14
C GLY A 240 -2.78 -28.30 -29.28
N ARG A 241 -1.86 -27.45 -29.76
CA ARG A 241 -0.65 -27.05 -29.01
C ARG A 241 -0.92 -25.94 -28.00
N TYR A 242 -1.60 -24.89 -28.43
CA TYR A 242 -1.79 -23.67 -27.63
C TYR A 242 -3.28 -23.44 -27.44
N CYS A 243 -3.72 -23.44 -26.18
CA CYS A 243 -5.14 -23.43 -25.85
C CYS A 243 -5.49 -22.28 -24.91
N ALA A 244 -6.78 -21.94 -24.88
CA ALA A 244 -7.37 -21.13 -23.82
C ALA A 244 -8.69 -21.77 -23.38
N THR A 245 -9.15 -21.41 -22.18
CA THR A 245 -10.49 -21.77 -21.72
C THR A 245 -11.53 -20.98 -22.50
N ASP A 246 -12.64 -21.64 -22.78
CA ASP A 246 -13.82 -20.99 -23.30
C ASP A 246 -14.39 -20.01 -22.26
N PRO A 247 -14.64 -18.72 -22.59
CA PRO A 247 -15.10 -17.73 -21.63
C PRO A 247 -16.52 -17.99 -21.09
N ASP A 248 -17.41 -18.58 -21.88
CA ASP A 248 -18.79 -18.86 -21.47
C ASP A 248 -19.07 -20.36 -21.23
N ASN A 249 -18.07 -21.21 -21.51
CA ASN A 249 -18.13 -22.67 -21.41
C ASN A 249 -19.14 -23.29 -22.38
N ASP A 250 -19.50 -22.60 -23.47
CA ASP A 250 -20.29 -23.13 -24.58
C ASP A 250 -19.39 -23.37 -25.79
N LEU A 251 -18.99 -24.63 -25.97
CA LEU A 251 -18.12 -24.98 -27.09
C LEU A 251 -18.78 -24.80 -28.46
N ASP A 252 -20.11 -24.74 -28.55
CA ASP A 252 -20.82 -24.68 -29.83
C ASP A 252 -21.06 -23.25 -30.33
N LYS A 253 -21.01 -22.26 -29.43
CA LYS A 253 -21.33 -20.86 -29.72
C LYS A 253 -20.55 -19.92 -28.82
N GLY A 254 -20.28 -18.72 -29.32
CA GLY A 254 -19.61 -17.70 -28.53
C GLY A 254 -18.15 -17.57 -28.91
N ILE A 255 -17.34 -17.10 -27.96
CA ILE A 255 -15.91 -16.88 -28.16
C ILE A 255 -15.19 -18.18 -27.85
N SER A 256 -14.55 -18.80 -28.83
CA SER A 256 -13.83 -20.06 -28.56
C SER A 256 -12.49 -19.82 -27.84
N GLY A 257 -11.95 -20.86 -27.21
CA GLY A 257 -10.59 -20.80 -26.68
C GLY A 257 -9.54 -20.47 -27.76
N ALA A 258 -9.71 -20.96 -28.98
CA ALA A 258 -8.82 -20.62 -30.11
C ALA A 258 -8.89 -19.13 -30.46
N ASP A 259 -10.06 -18.49 -30.37
CA ASP A 259 -10.23 -17.05 -30.57
C ASP A 259 -9.47 -16.24 -29.51
N VAL A 260 -9.54 -16.68 -28.25
CA VAL A 260 -8.78 -16.07 -27.15
C VAL A 260 -7.27 -16.19 -27.39
N VAL A 261 -6.79 -17.34 -27.88
CA VAL A 261 -5.36 -17.52 -28.24
C VAL A 261 -4.99 -16.59 -29.41
N LYS A 262 -5.86 -16.46 -30.42
CA LYS A 262 -5.65 -15.56 -31.56
C LYS A 262 -5.52 -14.11 -31.13
N GLU A 263 -6.35 -13.64 -30.21
CA GLU A 263 -6.26 -12.28 -29.66
C GLU A 263 -5.03 -12.12 -28.74
N SER A 264 -4.68 -13.17 -27.97
CA SER A 264 -3.47 -13.19 -27.14
C SER A 264 -2.22 -12.98 -28.00
N LEU A 265 -2.08 -13.70 -29.11
CA LEU A 265 -0.98 -13.53 -30.05
C LEU A 265 -0.95 -12.11 -30.66
N ARG A 266 -2.11 -11.49 -30.92
CA ARG A 266 -2.18 -10.08 -31.35
C ARG A 266 -1.55 -9.16 -30.33
N ARG A 267 -1.97 -9.28 -29.08
CA ARG A 267 -1.52 -8.40 -27.99
C ARG A 267 -0.03 -8.55 -27.74
N ILE A 268 0.52 -9.76 -27.89
CA ILE A 268 1.97 -9.99 -27.88
C ILE A 268 2.64 -9.24 -29.03
N CYS A 269 2.15 -9.40 -30.26
CA CYS A 269 2.72 -8.72 -31.43
C CYS A 269 2.64 -7.18 -31.32
N ILE A 270 1.54 -6.64 -30.81
CA ILE A 270 1.39 -5.20 -30.58
C ILE A 270 2.39 -4.74 -29.55
N TRP A 271 2.54 -5.47 -28.44
CA TRP A 271 3.54 -5.14 -27.43
C TRP A 271 4.96 -5.11 -28.01
N LYS A 272 5.33 -6.11 -28.82
CA LYS A 272 6.64 -6.18 -29.49
C LYS A 272 6.96 -4.98 -30.38
N HIS A 273 5.95 -4.40 -31.03
CA HIS A 273 6.14 -3.28 -31.96
C HIS A 273 5.88 -1.89 -31.36
N TYR A 274 5.06 -1.82 -30.30
CA TYR A 274 4.51 -0.56 -29.80
C TYR A 274 4.65 -0.37 -28.28
N GLY A 275 5.38 -1.24 -27.57
CA GLY A 275 5.62 -1.06 -26.14
C GLY A 275 6.96 -1.58 -25.62
N GLU A 276 7.50 -2.66 -26.17
CA GLU A 276 8.76 -3.25 -25.68
C GLU A 276 9.96 -2.29 -25.70
N SER A 277 9.98 -1.30 -26.59
CA SER A 277 11.09 -0.36 -26.67
C SER A 277 11.13 0.65 -25.52
N ASP A 278 9.97 1.04 -24.97
CA ASP A 278 9.86 2.10 -23.95
C ASP A 278 9.36 1.59 -22.60
N GLY A 279 8.73 0.41 -22.54
CA GLY A 279 8.13 -0.13 -21.34
C GLY A 279 6.85 0.60 -20.89
N ILE A 280 6.39 1.60 -21.63
CA ILE A 280 5.17 2.37 -21.34
C ILE A 280 4.01 1.82 -22.16
N GLY A 281 4.25 1.57 -23.46
CA GLY A 281 3.29 0.95 -24.39
C GLY A 281 1.99 1.73 -24.59
N ARG A 282 2.07 3.04 -24.86
CA ARG A 282 0.89 3.92 -24.96
C ARG A 282 -0.15 3.38 -25.95
N GLU A 283 0.31 2.99 -27.13
CA GLU A 283 -0.51 2.43 -28.21
C GLU A 283 -1.03 1.02 -27.86
N TRP A 284 -0.28 0.24 -27.08
CA TRP A 284 -0.75 -1.05 -26.56
C TRP A 284 -1.94 -0.85 -25.61
N TRP A 285 -1.85 0.10 -24.68
CA TRP A 285 -2.96 0.45 -23.79
C TRP A 285 -4.17 0.98 -24.58
N ASP A 286 -3.94 1.82 -25.60
CA ASP A 286 -5.01 2.30 -26.48
C ASP A 286 -5.69 1.16 -27.23
N TYR A 287 -4.91 0.21 -27.76
CA TYR A 287 -5.43 -0.96 -28.43
C TYR A 287 -6.32 -1.79 -27.50
N VAL A 288 -5.86 -2.11 -26.29
CA VAL A 288 -6.63 -2.93 -25.35
C VAL A 288 -7.92 -2.23 -24.93
N ALA A 289 -7.88 -0.92 -24.67
CA ALA A 289 -9.06 -0.15 -24.32
C ALA A 289 -10.08 -0.06 -25.48
N GLU A 290 -9.63 0.20 -26.70
CA GLU A 290 -10.48 0.25 -27.89
C GLU A 290 -11.05 -1.14 -28.24
N PHE A 291 -10.26 -2.21 -28.08
CA PHE A 291 -10.72 -3.60 -28.25
C PHE A 291 -11.84 -3.93 -27.26
N GLN A 292 -11.63 -3.63 -25.97
CA GLN A 292 -12.65 -3.83 -24.93
C GLN A 292 -13.92 -3.02 -25.19
N HIS A 293 -13.80 -1.83 -25.77
CA HIS A 293 -14.94 -0.98 -26.08
C HIS A 293 -15.76 -1.48 -27.27
N ARG A 294 -15.09 -2.03 -28.30
CA ARG A 294 -15.69 -2.30 -29.61
C ARG A 294 -15.92 -3.78 -29.91
N CYS A 295 -14.93 -4.62 -29.58
CA CYS A 295 -14.87 -6.01 -30.07
C CYS A 295 -15.11 -7.05 -28.97
N ASP A 296 -15.11 -6.66 -27.70
CA ASP A 296 -15.26 -7.57 -26.55
C ASP A 296 -16.71 -8.02 -26.34
N SER A 297 -17.23 -8.70 -27.36
CA SER A 297 -18.53 -9.37 -27.40
C SER A 297 -18.45 -10.55 -28.39
N PRO A 298 -19.27 -11.60 -28.20
CA PRO A 298 -19.19 -12.80 -29.01
C PRO A 298 -19.20 -12.58 -30.52
N ASP A 299 -20.05 -11.67 -31.01
CA ASP A 299 -20.23 -11.43 -32.45
C ASP A 299 -19.02 -10.70 -33.09
N TYR A 300 -18.24 -9.96 -32.30
CA TYR A 300 -17.22 -9.04 -32.81
C TYR A 300 -15.78 -9.41 -32.42
N PHE A 301 -15.59 -10.35 -31.49
CA PHE A 301 -14.29 -10.67 -30.87
C PHE A 301 -13.19 -11.01 -31.88
N VAL A 302 -13.55 -11.70 -32.97
CA VAL A 302 -12.62 -12.05 -34.07
C VAL A 302 -12.99 -11.43 -35.41
N HIS A 303 -13.95 -10.51 -35.43
CA HIS A 303 -14.45 -9.93 -36.67
C HIS A 303 -13.43 -8.94 -37.24
N ASP A 304 -12.93 -9.21 -38.46
CA ASP A 304 -11.85 -8.42 -39.08
C ASP A 304 -12.14 -6.93 -39.14
N ASP A 305 -13.39 -6.53 -39.42
CA ASP A 305 -13.75 -5.11 -39.49
C ASP A 305 -13.70 -4.43 -38.11
N CYS A 306 -14.01 -5.15 -37.04
CA CYS A 306 -13.88 -4.63 -35.68
C CYS A 306 -12.40 -4.42 -35.35
N ILE A 307 -11.56 -5.42 -35.65
CA ILE A 307 -10.11 -5.34 -35.42
C ILE A 307 -9.47 -4.20 -36.22
N LYS A 308 -9.87 -4.01 -37.50
CA LYS A 308 -9.39 -2.88 -38.32
C LYS A 308 -9.79 -1.52 -37.74
N ASP A 309 -10.99 -1.41 -37.18
CA ASP A 309 -11.42 -0.17 -36.53
C ASP A 309 -10.63 0.10 -35.25
N VAL A 310 -10.37 -0.94 -34.44
CA VAL A 310 -9.50 -0.85 -33.26
C VAL A 310 -8.09 -0.40 -33.64
N TYR A 311 -7.48 -0.98 -34.68
CA TYR A 311 -6.16 -0.55 -35.19
C TYR A 311 -6.14 0.93 -35.56
N LYS A 312 -7.16 1.41 -36.27
CA LYS A 312 -7.28 2.81 -36.65
C LYS A 312 -7.36 3.74 -35.45
N HIS A 313 -8.17 3.39 -34.45
CA HIS A 313 -8.37 4.22 -33.25
C HIS A 313 -7.18 4.18 -32.28
N SER A 314 -6.46 3.06 -32.22
CA SER A 314 -5.24 2.88 -31.40
C SER A 314 -3.94 3.27 -32.09
N LYS A 315 -3.98 3.66 -33.37
CA LYS A 315 -2.82 4.02 -34.20
C LYS A 315 -1.82 2.87 -34.38
N VAL A 316 -2.33 1.63 -34.40
CA VAL A 316 -1.57 0.42 -34.67
C VAL A 316 -1.64 0.09 -36.16
N ASP A 317 -0.52 -0.24 -36.78
CA ASP A 317 -0.47 -0.69 -38.17
C ASP A 317 -0.80 -2.19 -38.24
N GLY A 318 -2.04 -2.50 -38.62
CA GLY A 318 -2.52 -3.86 -38.76
C GLY A 318 -1.67 -4.73 -39.69
N ALA A 319 -1.08 -4.17 -40.76
CA ALA A 319 -0.26 -4.96 -41.68
C ALA A 319 1.04 -5.44 -41.03
N VAL A 320 1.61 -4.63 -40.12
CA VAL A 320 2.79 -5.00 -39.33
C VAL A 320 2.42 -6.11 -38.34
N ILE A 321 1.27 -5.99 -37.67
CA ILE A 321 0.81 -6.99 -36.69
C ILE A 321 0.45 -8.31 -37.36
N ASP A 322 -0.28 -8.28 -38.47
CA ASP A 322 -0.65 -9.48 -39.22
C ASP A 322 0.61 -10.21 -39.73
N ARG A 323 1.63 -9.46 -40.15
CA ARG A 323 2.93 -10.04 -40.51
C ARG A 323 3.61 -10.66 -39.30
N CYS A 324 3.69 -9.96 -38.17
CA CYS A 324 4.24 -10.47 -36.92
C CYS A 324 3.59 -11.80 -36.48
N MET A 325 2.26 -11.89 -36.57
CA MET A 325 1.53 -13.12 -36.23
C MET A 325 1.87 -14.28 -37.17
N ARG A 326 2.05 -14.02 -38.47
CA ARG A 326 2.49 -15.05 -39.43
C ARG A 326 3.95 -15.45 -39.20
N ASP A 327 4.85 -14.49 -39.04
CA ASP A 327 6.29 -14.71 -38.89
C ASP A 327 6.62 -15.45 -37.58
N SER A 328 5.78 -15.29 -36.54
CA SER A 328 5.93 -16.04 -35.29
C SER A 328 5.56 -17.53 -35.40
N GLY A 329 4.93 -17.96 -36.50
CA GLY A 329 4.52 -19.36 -36.75
C GLY A 329 3.05 -19.53 -37.12
N GLY A 330 2.25 -18.45 -37.05
CA GLY A 330 0.81 -18.51 -37.32
C GLY A 330 0.04 -19.35 -36.30
N LEU A 331 -1.24 -19.63 -36.62
CA LEU A 331 -2.17 -20.34 -35.74
C LEU A 331 -2.82 -21.59 -36.38
N GLU A 332 -2.72 -21.74 -37.70
CA GLU A 332 -3.54 -22.71 -38.46
C GLU A 332 -2.89 -24.09 -38.62
N THR A 333 -1.55 -24.14 -38.76
CA THR A 333 -0.81 -25.37 -39.02
C THR A 333 -0.26 -25.97 -37.73
N ASP A 334 0.00 -27.28 -37.72
CA ASP A 334 0.79 -27.96 -36.68
C ASP A 334 2.27 -27.54 -36.72
N ALA A 335 2.51 -26.31 -36.29
CA ALA A 335 3.81 -25.68 -36.22
C ALA A 335 3.92 -24.96 -34.89
N THR A 336 5.14 -24.92 -34.34
CA THR A 336 5.44 -24.14 -33.15
C THR A 336 5.26 -22.65 -33.44
N ASN A 337 4.58 -21.95 -32.55
CA ASN A 337 4.56 -20.50 -32.56
C ASN A 337 5.56 -19.98 -31.53
N SER A 338 6.62 -19.32 -32.00
CA SER A 338 7.75 -18.85 -31.17
C SER A 338 7.33 -17.94 -30.01
N PHE A 339 6.27 -17.13 -30.18
CA PHE A 339 5.79 -16.25 -29.12
C PHE A 339 4.89 -16.96 -28.12
N LEU A 340 4.02 -17.86 -28.58
CA LEU A 340 3.20 -18.67 -27.66
C LEU A 340 4.07 -19.66 -26.86
N GLU A 341 5.12 -20.19 -27.49
CA GLU A 341 6.11 -21.04 -26.80
C GLU A 341 6.86 -20.27 -25.72
N LEU A 342 7.30 -19.04 -26.03
CA LEU A 342 7.93 -18.16 -25.05
C LEU A 342 6.97 -17.82 -23.90
N ALA A 343 5.69 -17.61 -24.18
CA ALA A 343 4.68 -17.35 -23.15
C ALA A 343 4.52 -18.55 -22.20
N LEU A 344 4.42 -19.78 -22.73
CA LEU A 344 4.36 -21.01 -21.92
C LEU A 344 5.61 -21.21 -21.05
N GLY A 345 6.79 -20.98 -21.62
CA GLY A 345 8.06 -21.06 -20.90
C GLY A 345 8.14 -20.05 -19.75
N SER A 346 7.85 -18.79 -20.05
CA SER A 346 7.83 -17.70 -19.05
C SER A 346 6.80 -17.94 -17.96
N GLN A 347 5.61 -18.45 -18.29
CA GLN A 347 4.56 -18.79 -17.33
C GLN A 347 5.03 -19.84 -16.33
N THR A 348 5.67 -20.90 -16.84
CA THR A 348 6.21 -21.99 -16.01
C THR A 348 7.36 -21.51 -15.13
N GLN A 349 8.28 -20.72 -15.69
CA GLN A 349 9.40 -20.13 -14.95
C GLN A 349 8.90 -19.21 -13.84
N ARG A 350 7.83 -18.46 -14.09
CA ARG A 350 7.26 -17.50 -13.15
C ARG A 350 6.35 -18.13 -12.09
N GLY A 351 5.89 -19.36 -12.31
CA GLY A 351 4.98 -20.06 -11.41
C GLY A 351 3.56 -19.47 -11.40
N VAL A 352 3.11 -18.93 -12.54
CA VAL A 352 1.77 -18.32 -12.64
C VAL A 352 0.72 -19.43 -12.75
N VAL A 353 -0.17 -19.49 -11.76
CA VAL A 353 -1.24 -20.51 -11.66
C VAL A 353 -2.63 -19.91 -11.42
N VAL A 354 -2.71 -18.61 -11.13
CA VAL A 354 -3.96 -17.86 -10.92
C VAL A 354 -3.94 -16.62 -11.79
N LEU A 355 -5.08 -16.26 -12.36
CA LEU A 355 -5.25 -15.07 -13.18
C LEU A 355 -6.36 -14.16 -12.64
N PRO A 356 -6.25 -12.84 -12.87
CA PRO A 356 -5.04 -12.16 -13.30
C PRO A 356 -4.01 -12.12 -12.15
N THR A 357 -2.73 -12.07 -12.49
CA THR A 357 -1.66 -11.85 -11.50
C THR A 357 -0.75 -10.74 -11.96
N ALA A 358 -0.66 -9.67 -11.16
CA ALA A 358 0.32 -8.62 -11.34
C ALA A 358 1.59 -8.92 -10.54
N PHE A 359 2.73 -8.45 -11.02
CA PHE A 359 4.00 -8.56 -10.31
C PHE A 359 4.71 -7.22 -10.28
N VAL A 360 5.50 -6.98 -9.22
CA VAL A 360 6.42 -5.84 -9.11
C VAL A 360 7.76 -6.37 -8.60
N ASN A 361 8.86 -6.07 -9.32
CA ASN A 361 10.22 -6.52 -9.01
C ASN A 361 10.29 -8.01 -8.64
N ASN A 362 9.70 -8.84 -9.49
CA ASN A 362 9.61 -10.28 -9.32
C ASN A 362 8.67 -10.82 -8.22
N VAL A 363 7.99 -9.98 -7.45
CA VAL A 363 7.04 -10.41 -6.40
C VAL A 363 5.61 -10.35 -6.90
N ALA A 364 4.83 -11.42 -6.67
CA ALA A 364 3.42 -11.47 -7.03
C ALA A 364 2.61 -10.55 -6.12
N LEU A 365 1.86 -9.63 -6.70
CA LEU A 365 0.91 -8.83 -5.94
C LEU A 365 -0.28 -9.71 -5.54
N ARG A 366 -0.57 -9.71 -4.25
CA ARG A 366 -1.74 -10.31 -3.62
C ARG A 366 -2.85 -9.28 -3.42
N GLY A 367 -4.08 -9.76 -3.32
CA GLY A 367 -5.27 -8.94 -3.11
C GLY A 367 -5.88 -8.42 -4.41
N THR A 368 -6.65 -7.34 -4.30
CA THR A 368 -7.43 -6.79 -5.41
C THR A 368 -6.53 -6.15 -6.47
N LEU A 369 -6.69 -6.54 -7.74
CA LEU A 369 -6.06 -5.88 -8.88
C LEU A 369 -6.74 -4.52 -9.15
N SER A 370 -6.19 -3.45 -8.57
CA SER A 370 -6.65 -2.08 -8.78
C SER A 370 -5.50 -1.15 -9.17
N PRO A 371 -5.76 -0.07 -9.92
CA PRO A 371 -4.71 0.89 -10.28
C PRO A 371 -3.95 1.44 -9.07
N SER A 372 -4.67 1.77 -8.00
CA SER A 372 -4.08 2.30 -6.78
C SER A 372 -3.17 1.29 -6.06
N ALA A 373 -3.57 0.02 -6.01
CA ALA A 373 -2.76 -1.03 -5.40
C ALA A 373 -1.47 -1.27 -6.17
N VAL A 374 -1.56 -1.39 -7.50
CA VAL A 374 -0.39 -1.61 -8.37
C VAL A 374 0.53 -0.39 -8.37
N PHE A 375 -0.04 0.82 -8.44
CA PHE A 375 0.75 2.05 -8.35
C PHE A 375 1.47 2.19 -7.01
N GLY A 376 0.78 1.90 -5.90
CA GLY A 376 1.39 1.88 -4.57
C GLY A 376 2.54 0.88 -4.49
N ALA A 377 2.36 -0.33 -5.04
CA ALA A 377 3.41 -1.33 -5.10
C ALA A 377 4.62 -0.89 -5.95
N ILE A 378 4.37 -0.30 -7.13
CA ILE A 378 5.43 0.24 -7.98
C ILE A 378 6.22 1.33 -7.26
N CYS A 379 5.54 2.30 -6.65
CA CYS A 379 6.19 3.39 -5.92
C CYS A 379 7.02 2.89 -4.73
N SER A 380 6.59 1.79 -4.11
CA SER A 380 7.30 1.11 -3.03
C SER A 380 8.44 0.19 -3.51
N GLY A 381 8.51 -0.12 -4.80
CA GLY A 381 9.53 -0.95 -5.42
C GLY A 381 10.82 -0.21 -5.78
N PHE A 382 10.79 1.12 -5.78
CA PHE A 382 11.98 1.94 -6.03
C PHE A 382 12.97 1.87 -4.87
N LEU A 383 14.27 1.95 -5.18
CA LEU A 383 15.30 2.17 -4.17
C LEU A 383 15.04 3.49 -3.40
N ASP A 384 15.36 3.48 -2.11
CA ASP A 384 15.11 4.62 -1.22
C ASP A 384 15.73 5.92 -1.79
N GLY A 385 14.89 6.93 -2.02
CA GLY A 385 15.31 8.23 -2.54
C GLY A 385 15.36 8.35 -4.06
N THR A 386 15.22 7.27 -4.82
CA THR A 386 15.19 7.29 -6.29
C THR A 386 13.77 7.36 -6.86
N GLU A 387 12.75 7.45 -6.00
CA GLU A 387 11.36 7.41 -6.44
C GLU A 387 11.01 8.67 -7.26
N PRO A 388 10.25 8.52 -8.36
CA PRO A 388 9.85 9.64 -9.19
C PRO A 388 8.90 10.60 -8.46
N GLN A 389 8.83 11.85 -8.93
CA GLN A 389 8.00 12.89 -8.30
C GLN A 389 6.52 12.49 -8.21
N ILE A 390 6.02 11.73 -9.19
CA ILE A 390 4.63 11.26 -9.19
C ILE A 390 4.34 10.36 -7.98
N CYS A 391 5.28 9.50 -7.58
CA CYS A 391 5.14 8.68 -6.38
C CYS A 391 5.12 9.54 -5.12
N LYS A 392 6.05 10.50 -5.01
CA LYS A 392 6.13 11.42 -3.87
C LYS A 392 4.87 12.28 -3.70
N GLN A 393 4.23 12.65 -4.81
CA GLN A 393 3.04 13.50 -4.82
C GLN A 393 1.75 12.71 -4.65
N CYS A 394 1.59 11.60 -5.37
CA CYS A 394 0.30 10.92 -5.50
C CYS A 394 0.15 9.65 -4.66
N GLN A 395 1.22 8.99 -4.21
CA GLN A 395 1.11 7.72 -3.48
C GLN A 395 0.31 7.87 -2.18
N LYS A 396 0.45 9.01 -1.49
CA LYS A 396 -0.25 9.30 -0.21
C LYS A 396 -1.60 9.99 -0.38
N CYS A 397 -2.07 10.19 -1.61
CA CYS A 397 -3.35 10.83 -1.86
C CYS A 397 -4.52 9.88 -1.61
N GLY A 398 -5.59 10.39 -1.00
CA GLY A 398 -6.84 9.63 -0.83
C GLY A 398 -7.50 9.27 -2.16
N ASN A 399 -7.34 10.11 -3.19
CA ASN A 399 -7.77 9.84 -4.56
C ASN A 399 -6.55 9.88 -5.50
N GLN A 400 -5.93 8.71 -5.70
CA GLN A 400 -4.76 8.59 -6.56
C GLN A 400 -5.11 8.81 -8.04
N ASP A 401 -6.27 8.31 -8.51
CA ASP A 401 -6.72 8.45 -9.90
C ASP A 401 -6.80 9.91 -10.33
N GLU A 402 -7.36 10.76 -9.46
CA GLU A 402 -7.44 12.20 -9.71
C GLU A 402 -6.06 12.85 -9.67
N CYS A 403 -5.22 12.48 -8.69
CA CYS A 403 -3.86 13.02 -8.57
C CYS A 403 -3.01 12.71 -9.79
N ILE A 404 -3.07 11.50 -10.34
CA ILE A 404 -2.32 11.13 -11.55
C ILE A 404 -2.76 11.97 -12.76
N LYS A 405 -4.05 12.29 -12.86
CA LYS A 405 -4.59 13.08 -13.99
C LYS A 405 -4.27 14.57 -13.88
N THR A 406 -4.28 15.13 -12.67
CA THR A 406 -4.09 16.57 -12.45
C THR A 406 -2.68 16.94 -12.00
N SER A 407 -1.85 15.94 -11.65
CA SER A 407 -0.59 16.10 -10.91
C SER A 407 -0.76 16.85 -9.58
N HIS A 408 -1.97 16.85 -9.01
CA HIS A 408 -2.30 17.56 -7.78
C HIS A 408 -3.24 16.74 -6.89
N CYS A 409 -2.92 16.71 -5.60
CA CYS A 409 -3.73 16.02 -4.60
C CYS A 409 -4.93 16.89 -4.18
N SER A 410 -6.08 16.72 -4.83
CA SER A 410 -7.33 17.32 -4.39
C SER A 410 -7.75 16.72 -3.04
N GLY A 411 -7.76 17.53 -1.98
CA GLY A 411 -8.24 17.09 -0.66
C GLY A 411 -7.17 16.73 0.37
N ALA A 412 -5.89 16.94 0.07
CA ALA A 412 -4.90 17.08 1.13
C ALA A 412 -5.07 18.48 1.76
N SER A 413 -5.94 18.60 2.76
CA SER A 413 -5.64 19.53 3.85
C SER A 413 -4.35 19.01 4.48
N SER A 414 -3.22 19.42 3.95
CA SER A 414 -1.89 19.15 4.47
C SER A 414 -1.81 19.75 5.87
N SER A 415 -2.22 18.96 6.86
CA SER A 415 -2.17 19.27 8.28
C SER A 415 -0.75 19.16 8.86
N ASP A 416 0.29 19.22 8.01
CA ASP A 416 1.69 19.08 8.45
C ASP A 416 2.70 19.95 7.71
N SER A 417 2.25 21.04 7.08
CA SER A 417 3.16 22.15 6.78
C SER A 417 2.63 23.43 7.42
N VAL A 418 3.17 23.78 8.59
CA VAL A 418 3.04 25.14 9.10
C VAL A 418 3.65 26.06 8.05
N SER A 419 2.82 26.89 7.40
CA SER A 419 3.29 27.91 6.47
C SER A 419 4.47 28.64 7.07
N LYS A 420 5.58 28.78 6.31
CA LYS A 420 6.78 29.50 6.78
C LYS A 420 6.43 30.88 7.33
N HIS A 421 5.40 31.54 6.77
CA HIS A 421 4.90 32.81 7.27
C HIS A 421 4.23 32.69 8.64
N THR A 422 3.45 31.65 8.89
CA THR A 422 2.80 31.40 10.18
C THR A 422 3.82 31.07 11.28
N PHE A 423 4.85 30.28 10.97
CA PHE A 423 5.92 29.96 11.92
C PHE A 423 6.79 31.18 12.27
N VAL A 424 7.19 31.98 11.27
CA VAL A 424 7.97 33.20 11.51
C VAL A 424 7.16 34.23 12.30
N PHE A 425 5.86 34.38 11.99
CA PHE A 425 4.99 35.30 12.69
C PHE A 425 4.74 34.88 14.15
N SER A 426 4.49 33.59 14.41
CA SER A 426 4.29 33.09 15.77
C SER A 426 5.57 33.21 16.61
N LEU A 427 6.74 32.91 16.04
CA LEU A 427 8.02 33.07 16.70
C LEU A 427 8.31 34.54 17.04
N PHE A 428 7.96 35.47 16.14
CA PHE A 428 8.10 36.91 16.39
C PHE A 428 7.17 37.37 17.51
N MET A 429 5.91 36.91 17.54
CA MET A 429 4.96 37.29 18.58
C MET A 429 5.37 36.76 19.96
N ILE A 430 5.87 35.52 20.04
CA ILE A 430 6.35 34.93 21.28
C ILE A 430 7.59 35.68 21.78
N THR A 431 8.57 35.95 20.91
CA THR A 431 9.77 36.70 21.29
C THR A 431 9.44 38.14 21.70
N ALA A 432 8.52 38.82 21.02
CA ALA A 432 8.04 40.14 21.43
C ALA A 432 7.34 40.11 22.79
N ALA A 433 6.50 39.10 23.07
CA ALA A 433 5.82 38.96 24.35
C ALA A 433 6.79 38.73 25.52
N PHE A 434 7.80 37.85 25.34
CA PHE A 434 8.84 37.64 26.34
C PHE A 434 9.71 38.88 26.53
N SER A 435 10.02 39.61 25.45
CA SER A 435 10.79 40.87 25.52
C SER A 435 10.02 41.96 26.29
N LEU A 436 8.71 42.09 26.05
CA LEU A 436 7.83 43.02 26.77
C LEU A 436 7.69 42.63 28.25
N ALA A 437 7.54 41.34 28.55
CA ALA A 437 7.49 40.84 29.93
C ALA A 437 8.80 41.09 30.66
N ALA A 438 9.95 40.84 30.01
CA ALA A 438 11.27 41.12 30.55
C ALA A 438 11.49 42.62 30.78
N PHE A 439 11.06 43.48 29.85
CA PHE A 439 11.13 44.93 30.00
C PHE A 439 10.24 45.43 31.15
N TYR A 440 9.04 44.89 31.28
CA TYR A 440 8.13 45.21 32.38
C TYR A 440 8.71 44.80 33.74
N HIS A 441 9.25 43.58 33.83
CA HIS A 441 9.94 43.11 35.04
C HIS A 441 11.16 43.96 35.36
N TRP A 442 12.01 44.26 34.37
CA TRP A 442 13.20 45.10 34.55
C TRP A 442 12.85 46.50 35.06
N LYS A 443 11.79 47.12 34.51
CA LYS A 443 11.31 48.42 34.97
C LYS A 443 10.82 48.35 36.42
N LYS A 444 9.99 47.34 36.74
CA LYS A 444 9.46 47.14 38.09
C LYS A 444 10.56 46.90 39.13
N THR A 445 11.52 46.02 38.84
CA THR A 445 12.66 45.75 39.73
C THR A 445 13.53 47.00 39.95
N ARG A 446 13.64 47.88 38.95
CA ARG A 446 14.38 49.15 39.08
C ARG A 446 13.65 50.18 39.94
N GLU A 447 12.32 50.16 39.97
CA GLU A 447 11.50 50.96 40.88
C GLU A 447 11.63 50.43 42.31
N ASP A 448 11.50 49.10 42.52
CA ASP A 448 11.67 48.46 43.83
C ASP A 448 13.08 48.68 44.42
N MET A 449 14.13 48.61 43.59
CA MET A 449 15.51 48.93 43.98
C MET A 449 15.68 50.40 44.41
N ARG A 450 14.94 51.34 43.80
CA ARG A 450 15.00 52.76 44.14
C ARG A 450 14.36 53.05 45.50
N ASP A 451 13.30 52.34 45.83
CA ASP A 451 12.61 52.48 47.11
C ASP A 451 13.41 51.81 48.25
N GLN A 452 14.07 50.68 47.99
CA GLN A 452 15.03 50.08 48.94
C GLN A 452 16.24 50.99 49.21
N VAL A 453 16.80 51.63 48.17
CA VAL A 453 17.91 52.59 48.34
C VAL A 453 17.46 53.83 49.12
N ARG A 454 16.22 54.32 48.93
CA ARG A 454 15.65 55.39 49.76
C ARG A 454 15.40 54.98 51.21
N GLY A 455 14.99 53.73 51.43
CA GLY A 455 14.86 53.16 52.78
C GLY A 455 16.19 53.08 53.52
N ILE A 456 17.26 52.64 52.84
CA ILE A 456 18.61 52.56 53.42
C ILE A 456 19.21 53.97 53.63
N LEU A 457 18.93 54.94 52.73
CA LEU A 457 19.44 56.31 52.86
C LEU A 457 18.73 57.11 53.97
N ALA A 458 17.50 56.75 54.34
CA ALA A 458 16.79 57.34 55.47
C ALA A 458 17.35 56.90 56.84
N GLU A 459 18.09 55.78 56.88
CA GLU A 459 18.71 55.25 58.11
C GLU A 459 20.13 55.80 58.37
N TYR A 460 20.71 56.50 57.37
CA TYR A 460 22.02 57.16 57.45
C TYR A 460 21.94 58.68 57.26
N MET A 461 20.80 59.30 57.58
CA MET A 461 20.74 60.76 57.70
C MET A 461 21.17 61.14 59.13
N PRO A 462 22.34 61.78 59.33
CA PRO A 462 22.78 62.17 60.67
C PRO A 462 21.87 63.29 61.17
N LEU A 463 21.30 63.10 62.36
CA LEU A 463 20.79 64.19 63.17
C LEU A 463 22.01 64.98 63.66
N GLU A 464 22.31 66.11 63.01
CA GLU A 464 23.11 67.16 63.64
C GLU A 464 22.18 68.07 64.45
N ASP A 465 22.59 68.22 65.70
CA ASP A 465 21.89 68.90 66.78
C ASP A 465 22.12 70.42 66.74
N GLN A 466 21.23 71.11 67.45
CA GLN A 466 21.16 72.54 67.78
C GLN A 466 22.46 73.36 67.81
N GLY A 467 22.39 74.58 67.27
CA GLY A 467 23.34 75.65 67.55
C GLY A 467 23.00 76.99 66.86
N ASP A 468 22.39 77.89 67.63
CA ASP A 468 21.96 79.26 67.36
C ASP A 468 22.80 80.14 66.41
N GLY A 469 22.12 81.00 65.63
CA GLY A 469 22.75 82.07 64.86
C GLY A 469 21.79 82.88 63.98
N GLU A 470 21.32 83.99 64.52
CA GLU A 470 20.43 85.00 63.93
C GLU A 470 21.02 85.68 62.67
N MET A 471 20.16 85.93 61.65
CA MET A 471 20.04 87.14 60.79
C MET A 471 19.85 86.92 59.26
N THR A 472 18.72 87.47 58.80
CA THR A 472 18.47 88.20 57.55
C THR A 472 18.41 87.51 56.17
N GLN A 473 17.16 87.48 55.66
CA GLN A 473 16.72 88.12 54.40
C GLN A 473 17.15 87.53 53.05
N GLY A 474 16.15 87.09 52.26
CA GLY A 474 16.22 87.10 50.79
C GLY A 474 15.71 85.83 50.10
N SER A 475 14.47 85.86 49.61
CA SER A 475 14.09 85.10 48.40
C SER A 475 14.61 85.87 47.18
N PRO A 476 15.17 85.22 46.15
CA PRO A 476 14.37 85.10 44.95
C PRO A 476 14.63 83.87 44.06
N MET A 477 13.60 83.63 43.25
CA MET A 477 13.59 82.97 41.95
C MET A 477 14.69 83.46 40.98
N ASP A 478 14.85 82.68 39.91
CA ASP A 478 15.44 83.05 38.62
C ASP A 478 16.97 83.15 38.52
N PHE A 479 17.57 82.07 38.00
CA PHE A 479 18.55 82.22 36.93
C PHE A 479 18.17 81.31 35.76
N ALA A 480 17.42 81.94 34.87
CA ALA A 480 17.03 81.43 33.59
C ALA A 480 18.23 81.16 32.67
N ARG A 481 17.96 80.33 31.66
CA ARG A 481 18.32 80.58 30.25
C ARG A 481 19.80 80.81 29.93
N GLN A 482 20.36 79.81 29.25
CA GLN A 482 20.99 79.91 27.91
C GLN A 482 21.23 78.45 27.48
N GLY A 483 20.69 77.91 26.39
CA GLY A 483 20.56 78.49 25.06
C GLY A 483 21.86 78.25 24.31
N GLY A 484 21.93 77.27 23.41
CA GLY A 484 23.10 77.09 22.56
C GLY A 484 23.27 75.70 21.95
N SER A 485 22.65 75.51 20.79
CA SER A 485 22.86 74.46 19.79
C SER A 485 24.26 74.47 19.13
N ALA A 486 24.53 73.38 18.39
CA ALA A 486 25.64 73.08 17.48
C ALA A 486 26.86 72.40 18.15
N GLY A 487 27.44 71.31 17.65
CA GLY A 487 27.22 70.54 16.43
C GLY A 487 28.54 69.83 16.05
N LEU A 488 28.40 68.65 15.43
CA LEU A 488 29.29 68.03 14.44
C LEU A 488 30.54 67.19 14.84
N ILE A 489 30.55 65.99 14.22
CA ILE A 489 31.68 65.14 13.74
C ILE A 489 32.26 64.20 14.83
N SER A 490 32.36 62.88 14.65
CA SER A 490 32.46 62.00 13.47
C SER A 490 31.74 60.67 13.70
#